data_AF-A0A1H9KFL5-F1
#
_entry.id   AF-A0A1H9KFL5-F1
#
_cell.length_a   1.000
_cell.length_b   1.000
_cell.length_c   1.000
_cell.angle_alpha   90.00
_cell.angle_beta   90.00
_cell.angle_gamma   90.00
#
_symmetry.space_group_name_H-M   'P 1'
#
loop_
_entity.id
_entity.type
_entity.pdbx_description
1 polymer ?
#
loop_
_entity_poly.entity_id
_entity_poly.type
_entity_poly.pdbx_seq_one_letter_code
_entity_poly.pdbx_strand_id
1 'polypeptide(L)'
;MAIGPSAVERWLDLSTEELRAQITRLVSSRLPDDHAVWQAIRRHPALVPRIRGVLSGLAATAAGGKDEAMQKVWISKARAALDQPYTPPVKAVRKPVVEEVPAEEPEPVIDLREPEPAQQRQPHKAIPTMLFQEPS
;
A
#
# COMPACT_ATOMS: atom_id res chain seq x y z
N MET A 1 -9.81 8.91 21.90
CA MET A 1 -10.60 9.78 21.00
C MET A 1 -10.48 9.22 19.60
N ALA A 2 -11.56 8.73 19.00
CA ALA A 2 -11.52 8.12 17.68
C ALA A 2 -11.28 9.19 16.60
N ILE A 3 -10.39 8.92 15.65
CA ILE A 3 -10.20 9.79 14.48
C ILE A 3 -11.41 9.56 13.57
N GLY A 4 -12.37 10.49 13.58
CA GLY A 4 -13.53 10.45 12.69
C GLY A 4 -13.25 11.12 11.34
N PRO A 5 -14.03 10.83 10.29
CA PRO A 5 -13.87 11.46 8.98
C PRO A 5 -14.03 12.99 9.02
N SER A 6 -14.93 13.53 9.85
CA SER A 6 -15.10 14.98 10.06
C SER A 6 -13.93 15.66 10.80
N ALA A 7 -13.03 14.87 11.41
CA ALA A 7 -11.81 15.41 12.00
C ALA A 7 -10.75 15.68 10.92
N VAL A 8 -10.79 14.94 9.79
CA VAL A 8 -9.83 15.06 8.69
C VAL A 8 -9.90 16.42 8.01
N GLU A 9 -11.10 17.00 7.88
CA GLU A 9 -11.27 18.35 7.30
C GLU A 9 -10.50 19.40 8.10
N ARG A 10 -10.49 19.27 9.44
CA ARG A 10 -9.75 20.17 10.34
C ARG A 10 -8.24 19.99 10.28
N TRP A 11 -7.74 18.90 9.69
CA TRP A 11 -6.31 18.66 9.57
C TRP A 11 -5.62 19.60 8.58
N LEU A 12 -6.38 20.25 7.70
CA LEU A 12 -5.87 21.28 6.81
C LEU A 12 -5.36 22.49 7.60
N ASP A 13 -6.08 22.87 8.66
CA ASP A 13 -5.77 24.00 9.53
C ASP A 13 -4.76 23.67 10.64
N LEU A 14 -4.45 22.39 10.86
CA LEU A 14 -3.49 21.99 11.90
C LEU A 14 -2.04 22.39 11.54
N SER A 15 -1.28 22.72 12.58
CA SER A 15 0.17 22.84 12.49
C SER A 15 0.82 21.50 12.13
N THR A 16 2.06 21.53 11.63
CA THR A 16 2.79 20.31 11.25
C THR A 16 3.03 19.36 12.44
N GLU A 17 3.26 19.90 13.64
CA GLU A 17 3.46 19.10 14.86
C GLU A 17 2.17 18.39 15.29
N GLU A 18 1.05 19.10 15.29
CA GLU A 18 -0.26 18.51 15.61
C GLU A 18 -0.67 17.47 14.58
N LEU A 19 -0.47 17.78 13.30
CA LEU A 19 -0.71 16.84 12.21
C LEU A 19 0.14 15.57 12.38
N ARG A 20 1.41 15.71 12.80
CA ARG A 20 2.27 14.57 13.10
C ARG A 20 1.71 13.72 14.23
N ALA A 21 1.30 14.32 15.33
CA ALA A 21 0.69 13.58 16.45
C ALA A 21 -0.57 12.82 16.03
N GLN A 22 -1.43 13.43 15.20
CA GLN A 22 -2.64 12.78 14.70
C GLN A 22 -2.32 11.63 13.73
N ILE A 23 -1.33 11.81 12.84
CA ILE A 23 -0.90 10.74 11.92
C ILE A 23 -0.26 9.59 12.69
N THR A 24 0.55 9.86 13.72
CA THR A 24 1.08 8.80 14.59
C THR A 24 -0.05 7.99 15.21
N ARG A 25 -1.08 8.65 15.76
CA ARG A 25 -2.27 7.98 16.29
C ARG A 25 -3.02 7.19 15.22
N LEU A 26 -3.15 7.72 14.01
CA LEU A 26 -3.79 7.05 12.87
C LEU A 26 -3.07 5.74 12.52
N VAL A 27 -1.74 5.79 12.39
CA VAL A 27 -0.89 4.62 12.10
C VAL A 27 -0.99 3.59 13.24
N SER A 28 -0.94 4.04 14.50
CA SER A 28 -1.10 3.17 15.67
C SER A 28 -2.49 2.55 15.79
N SER A 29 -3.53 3.18 15.23
CA SER A 29 -4.90 2.66 15.25
C SER A 29 -5.14 1.50 14.28
N ARG A 30 -4.18 1.25 13.36
CA ARG A 30 -4.20 0.11 12.41
C ARG A 30 -5.52 -0.02 11.67
N LEU A 31 -6.06 1.11 11.21
CA LEU A 31 -7.33 1.14 10.50
C LEU A 31 -7.19 0.40 9.15
N PRO A 32 -8.21 -0.37 8.74
CA PRO A 32 -8.22 -1.03 7.43
C PRO A 32 -8.20 -0.01 6.30
N ASP A 33 -7.69 -0.37 5.12
CA ASP A 33 -7.46 0.55 4.01
C ASP A 33 -8.75 1.20 3.47
N ASP A 34 -9.90 0.53 3.59
CA ASP A 34 -11.23 1.04 3.19
C ASP A 34 -11.89 1.94 4.26
N HIS A 35 -11.23 2.15 5.40
CA HIS A 35 -11.82 2.93 6.49
C HIS A 35 -12.19 4.36 6.04
N ALA A 36 -13.32 4.86 6.54
CA ALA A 36 -13.88 6.17 6.16
C ALA A 36 -12.89 7.34 6.34
N VAL A 37 -11.92 7.22 7.25
CA VAL A 37 -10.84 8.19 7.47
C VAL A 37 -9.87 8.23 6.28
N TRP A 38 -9.45 7.08 5.75
CA TRP A 38 -8.59 7.04 4.56
C TRP A 38 -9.33 7.59 3.34
N GLN A 39 -10.61 7.24 3.18
CA GLN A 39 -11.46 7.79 2.14
C GLN A 39 -11.61 9.32 2.26
N ALA A 40 -11.79 9.84 3.47
CA ALA A 40 -11.83 11.28 3.74
C ALA A 40 -10.50 11.97 3.40
N ILE A 41 -9.36 11.36 3.78
CA ILE A 41 -8.03 11.89 3.44
C ILE A 41 -7.82 11.96 1.93
N ARG A 42 -8.16 10.89 1.20
CA ARG A 42 -8.00 10.80 -0.26
C ARG A 42 -8.85 11.84 -1.02
N ARG A 43 -9.95 12.32 -0.44
CA ARG A 43 -10.77 13.41 -1.01
C ARG A 43 -10.08 14.78 -0.99
N HIS A 44 -9.04 14.94 -0.17
CA HIS A 44 -8.31 16.21 -0.04
C HIS A 44 -6.92 16.13 -0.68
N PRO A 45 -6.75 16.56 -1.95
CA PRO A 45 -5.47 16.44 -2.66
C PRO A 45 -4.32 17.24 -2.03
N ALA A 46 -4.62 18.28 -1.26
CA ALA A 46 -3.62 19.04 -0.50
C ALA A 46 -3.12 18.31 0.76
N LEU A 47 -3.95 17.42 1.33
CA LEU A 47 -3.65 16.73 2.58
C LEU A 47 -2.80 15.46 2.35
N VAL A 48 -3.08 14.74 1.26
CA VAL A 48 -2.35 13.52 0.87
C VAL A 48 -0.82 13.71 0.83
N PRO A 49 -0.24 14.70 0.12
CA PRO A 49 1.20 14.90 0.10
C PRO A 49 1.77 15.32 1.46
N ARG A 50 1.05 16.13 2.25
CA ARG A 50 1.44 16.48 3.63
C ARG A 50 1.55 15.24 4.49
N ILE A 51 0.54 14.37 4.46
CA ILE A 51 0.54 13.11 5.24
C ILE A 51 1.67 12.20 4.76
N ARG A 52 1.89 12.05 3.45
CA ARG A 52 3.02 11.28 2.91
C ARG A 52 4.37 11.80 3.42
N GLY A 53 4.56 13.12 3.46
CA GLY A 53 5.77 13.75 4.01
C GLY A 53 5.96 13.42 5.49
N VAL A 54 4.92 13.52 6.29
CA VAL A 54 4.97 13.17 7.72
C VAL A 54 5.24 11.68 7.93
N LEU A 55 4.65 10.79 7.14
CA LEU A 55 4.92 9.35 7.19
C LEU A 55 6.39 9.03 6.86
N SER A 56 7.00 9.78 5.93
CA SER A 56 8.44 9.69 5.66
C SER A 56 9.29 10.14 6.84
N GLY A 57 8.92 11.25 7.50
CA GLY A 57 9.58 11.69 8.72
C GLY A 57 9.43 10.68 9.86
N LEU A 58 8.25 10.08 10.02
CA LEU A 58 8.01 9.03 11.01
C LEU A 58 8.87 7.79 10.76
N ALA A 59 8.99 7.36 9.49
CA ALA A 59 9.85 6.24 9.13
C ALA A 59 11.33 6.49 9.43
N ALA A 60 11.80 7.73 9.23
CA ALA A 60 13.17 8.13 9.58
C ALA A 60 13.39 8.09 11.10
N THR A 61 12.42 8.55 11.90
CA THR A 61 12.52 8.49 13.37
C THR A 61 12.31 7.10 13.97
N ALA A 62 11.69 6.20 13.22
CA ALA A 62 11.51 4.81 13.62
C ALA A 62 12.80 3.99 13.52
N ALA A 63 13.76 4.43 12.71
CA ALA A 63 15.03 3.75 12.50
C ALA A 63 15.87 3.75 13.80
N GLY A 64 16.31 2.58 14.26
CA GLY A 64 17.04 2.40 15.51
C GLY A 64 16.16 2.22 16.75
N GLY A 65 14.83 2.18 16.60
CA GLY A 65 13.88 1.93 17.69
C GLY A 65 13.61 0.44 17.93
N LYS A 66 13.14 0.10 19.15
CA LYS A 66 12.79 -1.28 19.54
C LYS A 66 11.80 -1.96 18.59
N ASP A 67 10.85 -1.19 18.05
CA ASP A 67 9.78 -1.68 17.17
C ASP A 67 9.96 -1.23 15.70
N GLU A 68 11.20 -0.95 15.27
CA GLU A 68 11.49 -0.39 13.95
C GLU A 68 10.83 -1.18 12.81
N ALA A 69 11.02 -2.51 12.78
CA ALA A 69 10.47 -3.36 11.73
C ALA A 69 8.94 -3.28 11.68
N MET A 70 8.31 -3.26 12.85
CA MET A 70 6.86 -3.20 12.97
C MET A 70 6.32 -1.82 12.57
N GLN A 71 6.99 -0.74 12.99
CA GLN A 71 6.65 0.62 12.57
C GLN A 71 6.79 0.80 11.05
N LYS A 72 7.84 0.24 10.44
CA LYS A 72 7.99 0.22 8.98
C LYS A 72 6.83 -0.47 8.29
N VAL A 73 6.36 -1.62 8.77
CA VAL A 73 5.20 -2.32 8.21
C VAL A 73 3.93 -1.46 8.32
N TRP A 74 3.68 -0.85 9.48
CA TRP A 74 2.49 -0.02 9.67
C TRP A 74 2.52 1.25 8.83
N ILE A 75 3.68 1.89 8.70
CA ILE A 75 3.85 3.07 7.84
C ILE A 75 3.70 2.70 6.37
N SER A 76 4.23 1.55 5.94
CA SER A 76 4.05 1.05 4.57
C SER A 76 2.59 0.75 4.26
N LYS A 77 1.85 0.14 5.19
CA LYS A 77 0.39 -0.04 5.07
C LYS A 77 -0.34 1.29 4.98
N ALA A 78 -0.04 2.24 5.86
CA ALA A 78 -0.61 3.58 5.82
C ALA A 78 -0.33 4.30 4.48
N ARG A 79 0.86 4.11 3.89
CA ARG A 79 1.18 4.63 2.55
C ARG A 79 0.37 3.95 1.45
N ALA A 80 0.23 2.62 1.49
CA ALA A 80 -0.60 1.87 0.54
C ALA A 80 -2.08 2.33 0.62
N ALA A 81 -2.58 2.56 1.83
CA ALA A 81 -3.91 3.13 2.07
C ALA A 81 -4.06 4.58 1.58
N LEU A 82 -2.99 5.29 1.21
CA LEU A 82 -3.08 6.60 0.57
C LEU A 82 -2.98 6.52 -0.95
N ASP A 83 -2.36 5.45 -1.46
CA ASP A 83 -2.11 5.26 -2.88
C ASP A 83 -3.31 4.67 -3.63
N GLN A 84 -4.13 3.89 -2.92
CA GLN A 84 -5.32 3.31 -3.50
C GLN A 84 -6.28 4.42 -3.97
N PRO A 85 -6.75 4.37 -5.23
CA PRO A 85 -7.62 5.40 -5.77
C PRO A 85 -8.89 5.52 -4.92
N TYR A 86 -9.38 6.74 -4.73
CA TYR A 86 -10.68 6.96 -4.12
C TYR A 86 -11.73 6.26 -4.99
N THR A 87 -12.22 5.12 -4.51
CA THR A 87 -13.36 4.45 -5.10
C THR A 87 -14.56 4.93 -4.29
N PRO A 88 -15.43 5.79 -4.84
CA PRO A 88 -16.66 6.13 -4.15
C PRO A 88 -17.40 4.82 -3.85
N PRO A 89 -18.04 4.68 -2.68
CA PRO A 89 -18.81 3.49 -2.38
C PRO A 89 -19.87 3.34 -3.46
N VAL A 90 -19.64 2.39 -4.37
CA VAL A 90 -20.66 1.92 -5.28
C VAL A 90 -21.72 1.38 -4.35
N LYS A 91 -22.88 2.06 -4.29
CA LYS A 91 -24.03 1.59 -3.53
C LYS A 91 -24.18 0.12 -3.87
N ALA A 92 -23.84 -0.75 -2.91
CA ALA A 92 -24.08 -2.17 -3.05
C ALA A 92 -25.60 -2.30 -3.16
N VAL A 93 -26.08 -2.41 -4.40
CA VAL A 93 -27.40 -2.96 -4.64
C VAL A 93 -27.31 -4.38 -4.10
N ARG A 94 -27.80 -4.54 -2.86
CA ARG A 94 -28.08 -5.83 -2.26
C ARG A 94 -28.96 -6.59 -3.24
N LYS A 95 -28.38 -7.45 -4.05
CA LYS A 95 -29.11 -8.60 -4.59
C LYS A 95 -29.10 -9.66 -3.50
N PRO A 96 -30.25 -10.22 -3.14
CA PRO A 96 -30.39 -11.03 -1.94
C PRO A 96 -29.63 -12.35 -2.11
N VAL A 97 -29.00 -12.78 -1.03
CA VAL A 97 -28.59 -14.16 -0.79
C VAL A 97 -29.81 -15.06 -0.99
N VAL A 98 -29.73 -16.01 -1.91
CA VAL A 98 -30.53 -17.23 -1.89
C VAL A 98 -29.59 -18.33 -1.43
N GLU A 99 -29.88 -18.88 -0.26
CA GLU A 99 -29.23 -20.03 0.36
C GLU A 99 -30.16 -21.23 0.18
N GLU A 100 -29.69 -22.26 -0.53
CA GLU A 100 -30.15 -23.67 -0.57
C GLU A 100 -29.48 -24.32 -1.82
N VAL A 101 -28.79 -25.46 -1.87
CA VAL A 101 -28.33 -26.56 -0.97
C VAL A 101 -27.25 -27.36 -1.79
N PRO A 102 -26.51 -28.34 -1.23
CA PRO A 102 -25.12 -28.69 -1.59
C PRO A 102 -25.00 -29.78 -2.67
N ALA A 103 -23.96 -29.69 -3.49
CA ALA A 103 -23.14 -30.77 -4.06
C ALA A 103 -22.42 -30.28 -5.32
N GLU A 104 -21.09 -30.23 -5.27
CA GLU A 104 -20.14 -30.74 -6.28
C GLU A 104 -18.78 -30.14 -5.95
N GLU A 105 -17.85 -30.99 -5.51
CA GLU A 105 -16.43 -30.76 -5.71
C GLU A 105 -16.19 -30.78 -7.23
N PRO A 106 -15.70 -29.70 -7.88
CA PRO A 106 -14.99 -29.88 -9.12
C PRO A 106 -13.54 -30.21 -8.75
N GLU A 107 -13.19 -31.46 -8.98
CA GLU A 107 -11.81 -31.95 -9.06
C GLU A 107 -10.93 -30.91 -9.78
N PRO A 108 -9.75 -30.53 -9.25
CA PRO A 108 -8.82 -29.71 -10.01
C PRO A 108 -8.30 -30.55 -11.17
N VAL A 109 -8.91 -30.38 -12.35
CA VAL A 109 -8.38 -30.86 -13.61
C VAL A 109 -7.03 -30.17 -13.82
N ILE A 110 -5.95 -30.91 -13.56
CA ILE A 110 -4.58 -30.52 -13.87
C ILE A 110 -4.46 -30.53 -15.39
N ASP A 111 -4.68 -29.37 -16.03
CA ASP A 111 -4.35 -29.18 -17.44
C ASP A 111 -2.83 -29.01 -17.53
N LEU A 112 -2.14 -30.15 -17.63
CA LEU A 112 -0.70 -30.24 -17.87
C LEU A 112 -0.44 -29.86 -19.33
N ARG A 113 -0.48 -28.56 -19.62
CA ARG A 113 -0.13 -28.04 -20.95
C ARG A 113 1.39 -28.05 -21.11
N GLU A 114 1.88 -29.00 -21.90
CA GLU A 114 3.25 -29.07 -22.42
C GLU A 114 3.70 -27.71 -22.99
N PRO A 115 4.88 -27.18 -22.59
CA PRO A 115 5.51 -26.10 -23.31
C PRO A 115 6.42 -26.66 -24.41
N GLU A 116 5.97 -26.64 -25.66
CA GLU A 116 6.89 -26.79 -26.81
C GLU A 116 7.66 -25.47 -27.08
N PRO A 117 8.93 -25.54 -27.54
CA PRO A 117 9.86 -24.42 -27.55
C PRO A 117 10.01 -23.77 -28.94
N ALA A 118 10.10 -22.44 -29.01
CA ALA A 118 10.61 -21.75 -30.20
C ALA A 118 11.30 -20.40 -29.86
N GLN A 119 12.61 -20.53 -29.64
CA GLN A 119 13.73 -19.63 -29.95
C GLN A 119 13.51 -18.20 -30.49
N GLN A 120 14.28 -17.29 -29.87
CA GLN A 120 15.18 -16.28 -30.47
C GLN A 120 14.58 -14.94 -30.99
N ARG A 121 14.91 -13.82 -30.30
CA ARG A 121 16.03 -12.88 -30.58
C ARG A 121 15.78 -11.52 -29.91
N GLN A 122 16.64 -11.10 -28.98
CA GLN A 122 17.22 -9.74 -28.99
C GLN A 122 18.45 -9.64 -28.04
N PRO A 123 19.43 -8.78 -28.36
CA PRO A 123 20.81 -8.93 -27.95
C PRO A 123 21.09 -8.35 -26.56
N HIS A 124 21.81 -9.11 -25.75
CA HIS A 124 22.39 -8.68 -24.48
C HIS A 124 23.56 -7.74 -24.77
N LYS A 125 23.52 -6.54 -24.18
CA LYS A 125 24.61 -5.57 -24.18
C LYS A 125 25.92 -6.26 -23.77
N ALA A 126 26.94 -6.07 -24.61
CA ALA A 126 28.29 -6.54 -24.42
C ALA A 126 28.87 -6.09 -23.07
N ILE A 127 29.39 -7.05 -22.32
CA ILE A 127 30.24 -6.83 -21.15
C ILE A 127 31.61 -6.37 -21.69
N PRO A 128 32.14 -5.20 -21.32
CA PRO A 128 33.52 -4.88 -21.66
C PRO A 128 34.44 -5.82 -20.89
N THR A 129 35.17 -6.67 -21.63
CA THR A 129 36.23 -7.50 -21.08
C THR A 129 37.29 -6.57 -20.48
N MET A 130 37.62 -6.74 -19.21
CA MET A 130 38.80 -6.09 -18.63
C MET A 130 40.02 -6.84 -19.12
N LEU A 131 40.74 -6.25 -20.07
CA LEU A 131 42.05 -6.72 -20.53
C LEU A 131 43.09 -6.34 -19.46
N PHE A 132 43.49 -7.32 -18.67
CA PHE A 132 44.60 -7.21 -17.73
C PHE A 132 45.90 -7.15 -18.55
N GLN A 133 46.66 -6.06 -18.40
CA GLN A 133 48.02 -5.94 -18.93
C GLN A 133 48.99 -6.52 -17.88
N GLU A 134 49.85 -7.45 -18.28
CA GLU A 134 51.04 -7.80 -17.51
C GLU A 134 52.27 -7.11 -18.16
N PRO A 135 53.11 -6.41 -17.39
CA PRO A 135 54.28 -5.71 -17.90
C PRO A 135 55.48 -6.65 -18.09
N SER A 136 56.30 -6.38 -19.12
CA SER A 136 57.68 -6.87 -19.26
C SER A 136 58.68 -5.73 -19.16
#